data_AF-A0A7S1S933-F1
#
_entry.id   AF-A0A7S1S933-F1
#
_cell.length_a   1.000
_cell.length_b   1.000
_cell.length_c   1.000
_cell.angle_alpha   90.00
_cell.angle_beta   90.00
_cell.angle_gamma   90.00
#
_symmetry.space_group_name_H-M   'P 1'
#
loop_
_entity.id
_entity.type
_entity.pdbx_description
1 polymer ?
#
loop_
_entity_poly.entity_id
_entity_poly.type
_entity_poly.pdbx_seq_one_letter_code
_entity_poly.pdbx_strand_id
1 'polypeptide(L)'
;ALAMGNYFFTTPEGEEVKVEYTFGYFLDAEGDVRINLHHSSVPYVASRTITKDQVLTAQKSWGDGIVRISAIHAIGGDYEAAASALIKRMYGYGLGPVLFKPTLASEVQFRSTFEDALSYFVAEESKLYPEDTGFAIQGWKAVRW
;
A
#
# COMPACT_ATOMS: atom_id res chain seq x y z
N ALA A 1 -15.34 9.33 -24.56
CA ALA A 1 -16.31 9.53 -23.47
C ALA A 1 -15.94 8.65 -22.27
N LEU A 2 -16.41 8.98 -21.07
CA LEU A 2 -16.22 8.17 -19.85
C LEU A 2 -17.57 7.86 -19.23
N ALA A 3 -17.76 6.64 -18.74
CA ALA A 3 -18.93 6.20 -17.98
C ALA A 3 -18.49 5.50 -16.69
N MET A 4 -19.21 5.77 -15.60
CA MET A 4 -18.96 5.18 -14.28
C MET A 4 -20.29 4.80 -13.65
N GLY A 5 -20.31 3.75 -12.84
CA GLY A 5 -21.50 3.34 -12.12
C GLY A 5 -21.38 1.95 -11.53
N ASN A 6 -22.54 1.31 -11.40
CA ASN A 6 -22.64 -0.08 -10.95
C ASN A 6 -23.30 -0.92 -12.03
N TYR A 7 -22.83 -2.15 -12.20
CA TYR A 7 -23.58 -3.21 -12.88
C TYR A 7 -23.70 -4.42 -11.96
N PHE A 8 -24.65 -5.31 -12.25
CA PHE A 8 -24.95 -6.48 -11.43
C PHE A 8 -24.85 -7.71 -12.30
N PHE A 9 -24.07 -8.70 -11.86
CA PHE A 9 -24.14 -10.04 -12.41
C PHE A 9 -25.19 -10.85 -11.64
N THR A 10 -25.95 -11.67 -12.34
CA THR A 10 -26.83 -12.66 -11.69
C THR A 10 -26.20 -14.04 -11.84
N THR A 11 -25.97 -14.75 -10.74
CA THR A 11 -25.44 -16.12 -10.77
C THR A 11 -26.51 -17.09 -11.31
N PRO A 12 -26.13 -18.31 -11.73
CA PRO A 12 -27.11 -19.34 -12.11
C PRO A 12 -28.13 -19.67 -11.01
N GLU A 13 -27.76 -19.45 -9.75
CA GLU A 13 -28.60 -19.64 -8.56
C GLU A 13 -29.53 -18.45 -8.29
N GLY A 14 -29.41 -17.35 -9.05
CA GLY A 14 -30.24 -16.16 -8.93
C GLY A 14 -29.70 -15.10 -7.96
N GLU A 15 -28.48 -15.24 -7.45
CA GLU A 15 -27.88 -14.23 -6.57
C GLU A 15 -27.30 -13.05 -7.38
N GLU A 16 -27.46 -11.82 -6.88
CA GLU A 16 -26.89 -10.63 -7.52
C GLU A 16 -25.51 -10.26 -6.94
N VAL A 17 -24.53 -10.13 -7.82
CA VAL A 17 -23.19 -9.61 -7.52
C VAL A 17 -23.06 -8.20 -8.06
N LYS A 18 -23.10 -7.21 -7.17
CA LYS A 18 -22.84 -5.81 -7.49
C LYS A 18 -21.36 -5.62 -7.84
N VAL A 19 -21.07 -4.82 -8.87
CA VAL A 19 -19.72 -4.45 -9.30
C VAL A 19 -19.67 -2.95 -9.61
N GLU A 20 -18.61 -2.28 -9.18
CA GLU A 20 -18.31 -0.88 -9.51
C GLU A 20 -17.46 -0.85 -10.79
N TYR A 21 -17.77 0.05 -11.73
CA TYR A 21 -17.06 0.10 -13.01
C TYR A 21 -16.69 1.51 -13.47
N THR A 22 -15.64 1.57 -14.30
CA THR A 22 -15.25 2.72 -15.12
C THR A 22 -14.94 2.24 -16.54
N PHE A 23 -15.67 2.78 -17.52
CA PHE A 23 -15.44 2.54 -18.95
C PHE A 23 -15.05 3.81 -19.69
N GLY A 24 -14.02 3.72 -20.53
CA GLY A 24 -13.67 4.74 -21.51
C GLY A 24 -14.05 4.29 -22.92
N TYR A 25 -14.52 5.24 -23.72
CA TYR A 25 -14.99 5.02 -25.08
C TYR A 25 -14.38 5.98 -26.09
N PHE A 26 -14.16 5.50 -27.31
CA PHE A 26 -13.85 6.30 -28.49
C PHE A 26 -14.62 5.75 -29.70
N LEU A 27 -14.70 6.52 -30.79
CA LEU A 27 -15.21 6.04 -32.08
C LEU A 27 -14.02 5.57 -32.93
N ASP A 28 -14.15 4.43 -33.60
CA ASP A 28 -13.18 4.03 -34.62
C ASP A 28 -13.42 4.76 -35.96
N ALA A 29 -12.70 4.34 -37.01
CA ALA A 29 -12.77 4.95 -38.32
C ALA A 29 -14.14 4.75 -39.01
N GLU A 30 -14.83 3.67 -38.67
CA GLU A 30 -16.15 3.31 -39.15
C GLU A 30 -17.27 4.00 -38.36
N GLY A 31 -16.93 4.65 -37.23
CA GLY A 31 -17.86 5.32 -36.34
C GLY A 31 -18.48 4.39 -35.29
N ASP A 32 -17.94 3.19 -35.10
CA ASP A 32 -18.36 2.27 -34.05
C ASP A 32 -17.78 2.69 -32.69
N VAL A 33 -18.56 2.52 -31.63
CA VAL A 33 -18.11 2.74 -30.26
C VAL A 33 -17.17 1.61 -29.83
N ARG A 34 -15.94 1.96 -29.45
CA ARG A 34 -14.91 1.05 -28.93
C ARG A 34 -14.54 1.41 -27.50
N ILE A 35 -14.23 0.41 -26.69
CA ILE A 35 -13.76 0.59 -25.31
C ILE A 35 -12.24 0.75 -25.32
N ASN A 36 -11.71 1.82 -24.72
CA ASN A 36 -10.26 2.04 -24.54
C ASN A 36 -9.82 2.01 -23.07
N LEU A 37 -10.75 1.92 -22.13
CA LEU A 37 -10.48 1.72 -20.70
C LEU A 37 -11.55 0.81 -20.13
N HIS A 38 -11.12 -0.26 -19.44
CA HIS A 38 -11.98 -1.14 -18.67
C HIS A 38 -11.37 -1.31 -17.29
N HIS A 39 -12.05 -0.81 -16.26
CA HIS A 39 -11.72 -1.12 -14.87
C HIS A 39 -13.00 -1.45 -14.12
N SER A 40 -13.00 -2.55 -13.37
CA SER A 40 -14.12 -2.93 -12.53
C SER A 40 -13.65 -3.72 -11.32
N SER A 41 -14.35 -3.54 -10.20
CA SER A 41 -14.07 -4.23 -8.94
C SER A 41 -15.34 -4.60 -8.21
N VAL A 42 -15.35 -5.77 -7.57
CA VAL A 42 -16.37 -6.08 -6.58
C VAL A 42 -16.25 -5.10 -5.40
N PRO A 43 -17.37 -4.62 -4.82
CA PRO A 43 -17.34 -3.78 -3.64
C PRO A 43 -16.56 -4.47 -2.53
N TYR A 44 -15.68 -3.71 -1.88
CA TYR A 44 -14.97 -4.21 -0.72
C TYR A 44 -15.97 -4.48 0.42
N VAL A 45 -16.11 -5.73 0.81
CA VAL A 45 -16.88 -6.12 2.00
C VAL A 45 -15.92 -6.20 3.18
N ALA A 46 -15.90 -5.16 4.00
CA ALA A 46 -15.12 -5.16 5.23
C ALA A 46 -15.71 -6.18 6.22
N SER A 47 -14.97 -7.21 6.60
CA SER A 47 -15.43 -8.18 7.63
C SER A 47 -15.56 -7.55 9.03
N ARG A 48 -14.93 -6.38 9.23
CA ARG A 48 -15.16 -5.41 10.32
C ARG A 48 -14.86 -4.01 9.79
N THR A 49 -15.79 -3.07 9.94
CA THR A 49 -15.55 -1.67 9.54
C THR A 49 -14.47 -1.06 10.42
N ILE A 50 -13.37 -0.62 9.81
CA ILE A 50 -12.35 0.20 10.47
C ILE A 50 -12.95 1.60 10.67
N THR A 51 -12.91 2.13 11.89
CA THR A 51 -13.40 3.49 12.16
C THR A 51 -12.39 4.54 11.71
N LYS A 52 -12.86 5.76 11.43
CA LYS A 52 -11.98 6.90 11.14
C LYS A 52 -10.93 7.11 12.24
N ASP A 53 -11.32 6.96 13.50
CA ASP A 53 -10.42 7.13 14.65
C ASP A 53 -9.33 6.04 14.70
N GLN A 54 -9.66 4.80 14.33
CA GLN A 54 -8.66 3.74 14.20
C GLN A 54 -7.64 4.06 13.09
N VAL A 55 -8.11 4.58 11.94
CA VAL A 55 -7.21 5.01 10.85
C VAL A 55 -6.29 6.13 11.30
N LEU A 56 -6.84 7.19 11.91
CA LEU A 56 -6.05 8.34 12.38
C LEU A 56 -5.03 7.92 13.46
N THR A 57 -5.42 7.02 14.36
CA THR A 57 -4.53 6.46 15.38
C THR A 57 -3.41 5.64 14.76
N ALA A 58 -3.72 4.82 13.75
CA ALA A 58 -2.72 4.02 13.04
C ALA A 58 -1.75 4.91 12.25
N GLN A 59 -2.25 5.92 11.54
CA GLN A 59 -1.47 6.92 10.82
C GLN A 59 -0.50 7.66 11.76
N LYS A 60 -1.00 8.19 12.88
CA LYS A 60 -0.15 8.82 13.90
C LYS A 60 0.91 7.86 14.42
N SER A 61 0.53 6.63 14.78
CA SER A 61 1.44 5.62 15.32
C SER A 61 2.53 5.20 14.34
N TRP A 62 2.20 5.16 13.04
CA TRP A 62 3.17 4.89 11.98
C TRP A 62 4.15 6.05 11.83
N GLY A 63 3.65 7.29 11.74
CA GLY A 63 4.47 8.49 11.61
C GLY A 63 5.42 8.70 12.80
N ASP A 64 4.91 8.56 14.02
CA ASP A 64 5.72 8.61 15.25
C ASP A 64 6.80 7.52 15.25
N GLY A 65 6.49 6.34 14.71
CA GLY A 65 7.43 5.23 14.54
C GLY A 65 8.59 5.59 13.62
N ILE A 66 8.32 6.20 12.46
CA ILE A 66 9.36 6.66 11.52
C ILE A 66 10.27 7.70 12.17
N VAL A 67 9.69 8.72 12.81
CA VAL A 67 10.48 9.76 13.52
C VAL A 67 11.33 9.14 14.63
N ARG A 68 10.80 8.16 15.37
CA ARG A 68 11.54 7.43 16.40
C ARG A 68 12.73 6.66 15.83
N ILE A 69 12.56 5.96 14.71
CA ILE A 69 13.66 5.23 14.04
C ILE A 69 14.76 6.22 13.64
N SER A 70 14.40 7.32 12.98
CA SER A 70 15.34 8.40 12.62
C SER A 70 16.07 8.98 13.82
N ALA A 71 15.38 9.20 14.95
CA ALA A 71 16.00 9.73 16.16
C ALA A 71 16.97 8.74 16.82
N ILE A 72 16.65 7.44 16.83
CA ILE A 72 17.53 6.39 17.36
C ILE A 72 18.78 6.25 16.49
N HIS A 73 18.62 6.25 15.16
CA HIS A 73 19.74 6.21 14.22
C HIS A 73 20.70 7.38 14.44
N ALA A 74 20.17 8.60 14.60
CA ALA A 74 20.98 9.80 14.80
C ALA A 74 21.88 9.78 16.05
N ILE A 75 21.57 8.94 17.05
CA ILE A 75 22.37 8.76 18.27
C ILE A 75 23.17 7.44 18.27
N GLY A 76 23.22 6.73 17.14
CA GLY A 76 23.90 5.43 17.03
C GLY A 76 23.25 4.31 17.82
N GLY A 77 21.96 4.42 18.14
CA GLY A 77 21.21 3.37 18.84
C GLY A 77 20.74 2.26 17.91
N ASP A 78 20.05 1.26 18.47
CA ASP A 78 19.53 0.11 17.72
C ASP A 78 18.25 0.47 16.92
N TYR A 79 18.47 1.09 15.77
CA TYR A 79 17.41 1.54 14.86
C TYR A 79 16.80 0.38 14.06
N GLU A 80 17.56 -0.69 13.82
CA GLU A 80 17.06 -1.91 13.17
C GLU A 80 16.01 -2.61 14.04
N ALA A 81 16.25 -2.75 15.35
CA ALA A 81 15.25 -3.29 16.26
C ALA A 81 14.01 -2.39 16.35
N ALA A 82 14.19 -1.07 16.32
CA ALA A 82 13.08 -0.12 16.29
C ALA A 82 12.22 -0.27 15.01
N ALA A 83 12.86 -0.44 13.85
CA ALA A 83 12.18 -0.67 12.58
C ALA A 83 11.49 -2.04 12.54
N SER A 84 12.18 -3.10 12.99
CA SER A 84 11.64 -4.45 13.11
C SER A 84 10.37 -4.45 13.96
N ALA A 85 10.39 -3.80 15.12
CA ALA A 85 9.24 -3.67 16.01
C ALA A 85 8.09 -2.87 15.37
N LEU A 86 8.38 -1.79 14.65
CA LEU A 86 7.37 -1.01 13.94
C LEU A 86 6.70 -1.85 12.86
N ILE A 87 7.49 -2.51 12.01
CA ILE A 87 6.99 -3.31 10.88
C ILE A 87 6.15 -4.47 11.39
N LYS A 88 6.64 -5.25 12.37
CA LYS A 88 5.89 -6.37 12.98
C LYS A 88 4.56 -5.93 13.60
N ARG A 89 4.50 -4.71 14.15
CA ARG A 89 3.28 -4.18 14.79
C ARG A 89 2.27 -3.69 13.76
N MET A 90 2.73 -3.04 12.69
CA MET A 90 1.87 -2.24 11.81
C MET A 90 1.57 -2.90 10.46
N TYR A 91 2.39 -3.86 10.02
CA TYR A 91 2.26 -4.53 8.74
C TYR A 91 1.78 -5.96 8.95
N GLY A 92 0.80 -6.38 8.16
CA GLY A 92 0.16 -7.70 8.26
C GLY A 92 1.00 -8.87 7.75
N TYR A 93 2.33 -8.77 7.71
CA TYR A 93 3.20 -9.88 7.30
C TYR A 93 2.94 -11.09 8.22
N GLY A 94 2.68 -12.26 7.63
CA GLY A 94 2.29 -13.47 8.35
C GLY A 94 0.81 -13.56 8.76
N LEU A 95 0.03 -12.47 8.60
CA LEU A 95 -1.43 -12.45 8.80
C LEU A 95 -2.20 -12.51 7.46
N GLY A 96 -1.56 -12.10 6.37
CA GLY A 96 -2.10 -12.15 5.01
C GLY A 96 -1.16 -11.50 3.98
N PRO A 97 -1.56 -11.42 2.71
CA PRO A 97 -0.78 -10.74 1.68
C PRO A 97 -0.63 -9.25 2.00
N VAL A 98 0.59 -8.72 1.86
CA VAL A 98 0.89 -7.30 2.02
C VAL A 98 1.38 -6.74 0.70
N LEU A 99 0.67 -5.75 0.16
CA LEU A 99 1.06 -5.03 -1.06
C LEU A 99 1.83 -3.77 -0.68
N PHE A 100 3.12 -3.92 -0.40
CA PHE A 100 3.98 -2.78 -0.08
C PHE A 100 4.80 -2.37 -1.31
N LYS A 101 4.48 -1.19 -1.85
CA LYS A 101 5.21 -0.55 -2.95
C LYS A 101 5.98 0.68 -2.43
N PRO A 102 7.23 0.54 -1.96
CA PRO A 102 8.03 1.66 -1.46
C PRO A 102 8.21 2.81 -2.46
N THR A 103 8.42 4.01 -1.94
CA THR A 103 8.52 5.24 -2.74
C THR A 103 9.86 5.37 -3.46
N LEU A 104 10.95 4.86 -2.87
CA LEU A 104 12.31 5.03 -3.38
C LEU A 104 12.86 3.77 -4.07
N ALA A 105 12.00 2.80 -4.40
CA ALA A 105 12.40 1.61 -5.14
C ALA A 105 11.87 1.67 -6.57
N SER A 106 12.79 1.64 -7.54
CA SER A 106 12.50 1.66 -8.97
C SER A 106 12.78 0.33 -9.66
N GLU A 107 13.77 -0.43 -9.17
CA GLU A 107 14.20 -1.69 -9.80
C GLU A 107 13.34 -2.85 -9.32
N VAL A 108 13.29 -3.09 -8.01
CA VAL A 108 12.35 -4.03 -7.41
C VAL A 108 11.25 -3.17 -6.80
N GLN A 109 10.07 -3.14 -7.38
CA GLN A 109 9.07 -2.15 -6.97
C GLN A 109 8.22 -2.56 -5.77
N PHE A 110 8.16 -3.86 -5.48
CA PHE A 110 7.33 -4.43 -4.43
C PHE A 110 8.19 -5.09 -3.35
N ARG A 111 7.73 -5.01 -2.10
CA ARG A 111 8.37 -5.57 -0.90
C ARG A 111 7.35 -6.47 -0.20
N SER A 112 7.27 -7.70 -0.65
CA SER A 112 6.17 -8.61 -0.27
C SER A 112 6.44 -9.36 1.04
N THR A 113 7.66 -9.28 1.57
CA THR A 113 8.04 -9.92 2.84
C THR A 113 8.42 -8.90 3.92
N PHE A 114 8.51 -9.37 5.16
CA PHE A 114 8.98 -8.57 6.29
C PHE A 114 10.43 -8.12 6.06
N GLU A 115 11.27 -9.04 5.59
CA GLU A 115 12.69 -8.83 5.34
C GLU A 115 12.90 -7.78 4.24
N ASP A 116 12.11 -7.84 3.17
CA ASP A 116 12.09 -6.84 2.10
C ASP A 116 11.78 -5.44 2.66
N ALA A 117 10.73 -5.34 3.49
CA ALA A 117 10.34 -4.08 4.09
C ALA A 117 11.40 -3.55 5.07
N LEU A 118 11.99 -4.43 5.87
CA LEU A 118 13.05 -4.05 6.81
C LEU A 118 14.27 -3.51 6.05
N SER A 119 14.67 -4.18 4.97
CA SER A 119 15.74 -3.74 4.09
C SER A 119 15.48 -2.32 3.57
N TYR A 120 14.29 -2.08 3.02
CA TYR A 120 13.91 -0.74 2.55
C TYR A 120 13.93 0.32 3.67
N PHE A 121 13.44 -0.03 4.86
CA PHE A 121 13.31 0.91 5.97
C PHE A 121 14.67 1.35 6.51
N VAL A 122 15.63 0.44 6.68
CA VAL A 122 16.81 0.74 7.51
C VAL A 122 18.10 0.14 7.01
N ALA A 123 18.12 -0.71 5.98
CA ALA A 123 19.38 -1.34 5.61
C ALA A 123 20.34 -0.34 4.95
N GLU A 124 21.55 -0.30 5.50
CA GLU A 124 22.73 0.33 4.90
C GLU A 124 23.62 -0.77 4.30
N GLU A 125 24.35 -1.48 5.16
CA GLU A 125 25.25 -2.58 4.76
C GLU A 125 24.52 -3.92 4.59
N SER A 126 23.44 -4.14 5.34
CA SER A 126 22.65 -5.39 5.37
C SER A 126 21.57 -5.46 4.28
N LYS A 127 21.65 -4.60 3.26
CA LYS A 127 20.58 -4.44 2.26
C LYS A 127 20.39 -5.67 1.39
N LEU A 128 19.12 -6.04 1.21
CA LEU A 128 18.70 -7.11 0.29
C LEU A 128 18.69 -6.63 -1.16
N TYR A 129 18.42 -5.34 -1.38
CA TYR A 129 18.40 -4.72 -2.69
C TYR A 129 19.42 -3.59 -2.75
N PRO A 130 20.23 -3.48 -3.83
CA PRO A 130 21.25 -2.44 -3.94
C PRO A 130 20.72 -1.00 -3.81
N GLU A 131 19.46 -0.78 -4.22
CA GLU A 131 18.74 0.51 -4.17
C GLU A 131 18.22 0.88 -2.78
N ASP A 132 18.19 -0.07 -1.84
CA ASP A 132 17.78 0.24 -0.48
C ASP A 132 18.88 1.04 0.22
N THR A 133 18.47 2.19 0.76
CA THR A 133 19.35 3.20 1.37
C THR A 133 18.83 3.65 2.75
N GLY A 134 17.91 2.88 3.32
CA GLY A 134 17.30 3.16 4.61
C GLY A 134 16.36 4.38 4.60
N PHE A 135 15.12 4.18 4.18
CA PHE A 135 14.10 5.25 4.16
C PHE A 135 13.86 5.87 5.55
N ALA A 136 13.75 5.06 6.60
CA ALA A 136 13.39 5.51 7.94
C ALA A 136 14.55 6.13 8.72
N ILE A 137 15.77 6.11 8.16
CA ILE A 137 16.99 6.67 8.76
C ILE A 137 17.46 7.99 8.10
N GLN A 138 16.63 8.59 7.25
CA GLN A 138 16.90 9.88 6.57
C GLN A 138 16.78 11.12 7.47
N GLY A 139 16.69 10.95 8.80
CA GLY A 139 16.64 12.07 9.75
C GLY A 139 15.28 12.76 9.88
N TRP A 140 14.19 12.07 9.59
CA TRP A 140 12.82 12.61 9.68
C TRP A 140 12.50 13.15 11.07
N LYS A 141 11.87 14.33 11.11
CA LYS A 141 11.47 14.99 12.37
C LYS A 141 9.95 15.07 12.57
N ALA A 142 9.17 14.92 11.51
CA ALA A 142 7.71 14.95 11.56
C ALA A 142 7.10 14.22 10.36
N VAL A 143 5.91 13.68 10.55
CA VAL A 143 5.04 13.13 9.49
C VAL A 143 3.66 13.77 9.67
N ARG A 144 3.02 14.20 8.57
CA ARG A 144 1.71 14.86 8.56
C ARG A 144 0.74 14.17 7.61
N TRP A 145 -0.55 14.24 7.93
CA TRP A 145 -1.66 13.60 7.22
C TRP A 145 -2.69 14.64 6.78
#